data_AF-A0A969FUZ4-F1
#
_entry.id   AF-A0A969FUZ4-F1
#
_cell.length_a   1.000
_cell.length_b   1.000
_cell.length_c   1.000
_cell.angle_alpha   90.00
_cell.angle_beta   90.00
_cell.angle_gamma   90.00
#
_symmetry.space_group_name_H-M   'P 1'
#
loop_
_entity.id
_entity.type
_entity.pdbx_description
1 polymer ?
#
loop_
_entity_poly.entity_id
_entity_poly.type
_entity_poly.pdbx_seq_one_letter_code
_entity_poly.pdbx_strand_id
1 'polypeptide(L)'
;MTRTRTTRPPALRLSALAIVIVVVVLLALLLPASRPMALVQPVRAGGEVAEPFADYYWQYHGERTLGYVNSPLLEVDGYRVQYFEKGRLEDHRHEADHPAPGIVRTSLTQELIQNAPYLPVDTLPVTYGDLAAQMTPFPPPEGYEQGTSTMTTEGVFVPADPELQVVPGFIVPPYFWTYLTRRSLFPGGWMHDVGLPLTHAFSVDVGSDGEQDSPTKTLVMQAFERTVLIYDPSEVEGWSVTQANLGTDALWSRGEIPAPQQPAPPPLLPASGPRRIEVSLQHQWLFAYEGDRLVMDAPVSTGKDRFNTPTGRFAISTKIPRKTLQGRIGGESWYFPDVPSIMFYFGEVAIHGVYWHHRFGTGERLSHGCVGLAPADAAELYAWARPGTPVIVY
;
A
#
# COMPACT_ATOMS: atom_id res chain seq x y z
N MET A 1 -12.90 82.63 50.92
CA MET A 1 -13.77 81.68 51.64
C MET A 1 -14.82 81.12 50.68
N THR A 2 -14.61 79.86 50.28
CA THR A 2 -15.62 78.82 49.99
C THR A 2 -17.04 79.25 49.58
N ARG A 3 -17.38 79.02 48.31
CA ARG A 3 -18.73 78.57 47.92
C ARG A 3 -18.63 77.61 46.73
N THR A 4 -18.73 76.33 47.06
CA THR A 4 -18.86 75.20 46.14
C THR A 4 -20.16 75.32 45.34
N ARG A 5 -20.04 75.32 44.02
CA ARG A 5 -21.16 75.26 43.08
C ARG A 5 -21.42 73.78 42.80
N THR A 6 -22.46 73.21 43.42
CA THR A 6 -22.95 71.86 43.12
C THR A 6 -23.70 71.87 41.78
N THR A 7 -23.06 71.43 40.71
CA THR A 7 -23.72 71.09 39.44
C THR A 7 -24.12 69.61 39.47
N ARG A 8 -25.42 69.32 39.34
CA ARG A 8 -25.94 67.97 39.10
C ARG A 8 -25.34 67.44 37.78
N PRO A 9 -24.86 66.19 37.69
CA PRO A 9 -24.54 65.58 36.41
C PRO A 9 -25.84 65.38 35.60
N PRO A 10 -25.80 65.53 34.26
CA PRO A 10 -26.96 65.31 33.41
C PRO A 10 -27.39 63.84 33.45
N ALA A 11 -28.70 63.60 33.52
CA ALA A 11 -29.27 62.27 33.35
C ALA A 11 -28.84 61.70 31.99
N LEU A 12 -28.15 60.55 31.98
CA LEU A 12 -27.88 59.80 30.76
C LEU A 12 -29.23 59.40 30.15
N ARG A 13 -29.66 60.11 29.10
CA ARG A 13 -30.67 59.59 28.18
C ARG A 13 -29.94 58.68 27.21
N LEU A 14 -29.96 57.37 27.50
CA LEU A 14 -29.62 56.36 26.51
C LEU A 14 -30.59 56.53 25.33
N SER A 15 -30.04 56.79 24.14
CA SER A 15 -30.84 56.81 22.91
C SER A 15 -31.47 55.43 22.70
N ALA A 16 -32.63 55.36 22.04
CA ALA A 16 -33.31 54.09 21.75
C ALA A 16 -32.38 53.07 21.08
N LEU A 17 -31.38 53.53 20.32
CA LEU A 17 -30.35 52.71 19.69
C LEU A 17 -29.42 52.03 20.72
N ALA A 18 -29.06 52.70 21.82
CA ALA A 18 -28.21 52.13 22.87
C ALA A 18 -28.95 51.07 23.72
N ILE A 19 -30.26 51.23 23.91
CA ILE A 19 -31.11 50.22 24.57
C ILE A 19 -31.25 48.98 23.69
N VAL A 20 -31.42 49.14 22.37
CA VAL A 20 -31.46 48.01 21.42
C VAL A 20 -30.13 47.23 21.43
N ILE A 21 -28.98 47.91 21.45
CA ILE A 21 -27.68 47.24 21.49
C ILE A 21 -27.48 46.47 22.81
N VAL A 22 -27.86 47.05 23.96
CA VAL A 22 -27.74 46.35 25.26
C VAL A 22 -28.70 45.15 25.35
N VAL A 23 -29.92 45.25 24.79
CA VAL A 23 -30.87 44.13 24.74
C VAL A 23 -30.39 43.03 23.79
N VAL A 24 -29.80 43.36 22.64
CA VAL A 24 -29.23 42.36 21.71
C VAL A 24 -28.01 41.65 22.32
N VAL A 25 -27.15 42.37 23.05
CA VAL A 25 -25.99 41.77 23.73
C VAL A 25 -26.41 40.88 24.92
N LEU A 26 -27.44 41.27 25.68
CA LEU A 26 -27.98 40.44 26.77
C LEU A 26 -28.73 39.20 26.26
N LEU A 27 -29.43 39.28 25.11
CA LEU A 27 -30.04 38.12 24.46
C LEU A 27 -29.01 37.15 23.88
N ALA A 28 -27.87 37.64 23.39
CA ALA A 28 -26.77 36.78 22.92
C ALA A 28 -26.07 36.00 24.07
N LEU A 29 -26.14 36.51 25.30
CA LEU A 29 -25.59 35.84 26.50
C LEU A 29 -26.55 34.82 27.15
N LEU A 30 -27.80 34.75 26.69
CA LEU A 30 -28.83 33.82 27.16
C LEU A 30 -29.08 32.65 26.19
N LEU A 31 -28.38 32.61 25.05
CA LEU A 31 -28.36 31.43 24.20
C LEU A 31 -27.48 30.37 24.90
N PRO A 32 -27.98 29.14 25.11
CA PRO A 32 -27.13 28.07 25.65
C PRO A 32 -25.90 27.99 24.76
N ALA A 33 -24.71 27.95 25.36
CA ALA A 33 -23.48 27.69 24.65
C ALA A 33 -23.64 26.35 23.94
N SER A 34 -24.07 26.38 22.69
CA SER A 34 -24.03 25.26 21.79
C SER A 34 -22.55 24.93 21.69
N ARG A 35 -22.15 23.88 22.41
CA ARG A 35 -20.86 23.21 22.20
C ARG A 35 -20.69 23.17 20.69
N PRO A 36 -19.53 23.56 20.13
CA PRO A 36 -19.28 23.25 18.73
C PRO A 36 -19.51 21.74 18.64
N MET A 37 -20.61 21.35 17.98
CA MET A 37 -20.69 20.01 17.44
C MET A 37 -19.40 19.93 16.66
N ALA A 38 -18.49 19.05 17.09
CA ALA A 38 -17.47 18.57 16.17
C ALA A 38 -18.27 18.28 14.90
N LEU A 39 -17.92 18.97 13.81
CA LEU A 39 -18.39 18.53 12.51
C LEU A 39 -17.83 17.10 12.44
N VAL A 40 -18.67 16.13 12.78
CA VAL A 40 -18.47 14.77 12.35
C VAL A 40 -18.52 14.96 10.86
N GLN A 41 -17.34 15.09 10.24
CA GLN A 41 -17.23 14.95 8.81
C GLN A 41 -18.03 13.68 8.53
N PRO A 42 -19.07 13.73 7.68
CA PRO A 42 -19.74 12.50 7.31
C PRO A 42 -18.61 11.56 6.90
N VAL A 43 -18.47 10.44 7.60
CA VAL A 43 -17.65 9.33 7.13
C VAL A 43 -18.18 9.13 5.72
N ARG A 44 -17.40 9.51 4.70
CA ARG A 44 -17.78 9.23 3.32
C ARG A 44 -18.08 7.74 3.34
N ALA A 45 -19.30 7.35 3.00
CA ALA A 45 -19.62 5.94 2.85
C ALA A 45 -18.57 5.39 1.89
N GLY A 46 -17.67 4.54 2.40
CA GLY A 46 -16.65 3.93 1.57
C GLY A 46 -17.31 3.10 0.48
N GLY A 47 -16.58 2.83 -0.59
CA GLY A 47 -17.05 1.94 -1.64
C GLY A 47 -17.29 0.56 -1.06
N GLU A 48 -18.46 0.00 -1.36
CA GLU A 48 -18.75 -1.38 -0.95
C GLU A 48 -18.07 -2.33 -1.93
N VAL A 49 -17.18 -3.18 -1.40
CA VAL A 49 -16.77 -4.39 -2.13
C VAL A 49 -17.97 -5.33 -2.11
N ALA A 50 -18.64 -5.45 -3.24
CA ALA A 50 -19.91 -6.15 -3.33
C ALA A 50 -19.72 -7.64 -3.08
N GLU A 51 -20.67 -8.28 -2.41
CA GLU A 51 -20.77 -9.74 -2.44
C GLU A 51 -20.95 -10.19 -3.90
N PRO A 52 -20.16 -11.19 -4.37
CA PRO A 52 -19.39 -12.15 -3.59
C PRO A 52 -17.88 -11.89 -3.44
N PHE A 53 -17.42 -10.69 -3.77
CA PHE A 53 -16.00 -10.35 -3.89
C PHE A 53 -15.35 -9.97 -2.56
N ALA A 54 -16.15 -9.67 -1.54
CA ALA A 54 -15.65 -9.16 -0.26
C ALA A 54 -14.59 -10.08 0.36
N ASP A 55 -14.90 -11.36 0.57
CA ASP A 55 -13.97 -12.31 1.19
C ASP A 55 -12.65 -12.40 0.41
N TYR A 56 -12.72 -12.54 -0.92
CA TYR A 56 -11.54 -12.57 -1.79
C TYR A 56 -10.72 -11.29 -1.63
N TYR A 57 -11.37 -10.12 -1.76
CA TYR A 57 -10.70 -8.83 -1.71
C TYR A 57 -9.93 -8.67 -0.40
N TRP A 58 -10.51 -9.03 0.74
CA TRP A 58 -9.83 -8.86 2.03
C TRP A 58 -8.81 -9.96 2.34
N GLN A 59 -9.05 -11.18 1.88
CA GLN A 59 -8.11 -12.29 2.04
C GLN A 59 -6.83 -12.10 1.23
N TYR A 60 -6.91 -11.50 0.04
CA TYR A 60 -5.80 -11.34 -0.91
C TYR A 60 -5.26 -9.91 -1.02
N HIS A 61 -5.36 -9.14 0.08
CA HIS A 61 -4.86 -7.75 0.17
C HIS A 61 -5.35 -6.82 -0.95
N GLY A 62 -6.62 -6.92 -1.32
CA GLY A 62 -7.26 -6.16 -2.39
C GLY A 62 -7.04 -4.66 -2.32
N GLU A 63 -6.98 -4.06 -1.12
CA GLU A 63 -6.65 -2.62 -0.98
C GLU A 63 -5.29 -2.28 -1.60
N ARG A 64 -4.33 -3.19 -1.48
CA ARG A 64 -2.97 -3.02 -2.02
C ARG A 64 -2.86 -3.49 -3.47
N THR A 65 -3.48 -4.63 -3.78
CA THR A 65 -3.30 -5.35 -5.06
C THR A 65 -4.32 -4.96 -6.13
N LEU A 66 -5.51 -4.50 -5.74
CA LEU A 66 -6.61 -4.07 -6.61
C LEU A 66 -6.93 -2.57 -6.46
N GLY A 67 -6.66 -1.96 -5.30
CA GLY A 67 -6.90 -0.54 -5.04
C GLY A 67 -8.38 -0.22 -4.77
N TYR A 68 -8.77 1.03 -5.04
CA TYR A 68 -10.12 1.53 -4.76
C TYR A 68 -11.21 0.81 -5.57
N VAL A 69 -12.43 0.81 -5.05
CA VAL A 69 -13.63 0.34 -5.77
C VAL A 69 -13.98 1.40 -6.81
N ASN A 70 -14.08 1.00 -8.08
CA ASN A 70 -14.35 1.93 -9.20
C ASN A 70 -15.75 1.76 -9.81
N SER A 71 -16.42 0.63 -9.55
CA SER A 71 -17.76 0.37 -10.07
C SER A 71 -18.70 -0.24 -9.02
N PRO A 72 -20.03 -0.12 -9.19
CA PRO A 72 -20.97 -1.04 -8.57
C PRO A 72 -20.77 -2.48 -9.10
N LEU A 73 -21.59 -3.42 -8.60
CA LEU A 73 -21.70 -4.74 -9.20
C LEU A 73 -22.31 -4.63 -10.61
N LEU A 74 -21.62 -5.19 -11.60
CA LEU A 74 -22.02 -5.20 -13.00
C LEU A 74 -22.15 -6.64 -13.52
N GLU A 75 -22.70 -6.79 -14.73
CA GLU A 75 -22.65 -8.04 -15.49
C GLU A 75 -21.91 -7.84 -16.81
N VAL A 76 -20.91 -8.69 -17.07
CA VAL A 76 -20.12 -8.69 -18.31
C VAL A 76 -20.01 -10.12 -18.80
N ASP A 77 -20.43 -10.36 -20.04
CA ASP A 77 -20.40 -11.69 -20.69
C ASP A 77 -21.03 -12.83 -19.88
N GLY A 78 -22.06 -12.51 -19.08
CA GLY A 78 -22.77 -13.47 -18.22
C GLY A 78 -22.16 -13.66 -16.82
N TYR A 79 -21.04 -13.00 -16.53
CA TYR A 79 -20.39 -13.01 -15.23
C TYR A 79 -20.79 -11.79 -14.42
N ARG A 80 -21.02 -11.99 -13.12
CA ARG A 80 -21.05 -10.86 -12.17
C ARG A 80 -19.63 -10.36 -12.01
N VAL A 81 -19.42 -9.05 -12.11
CA VAL A 81 -18.10 -8.43 -12.05
C VAL A 81 -18.10 -7.17 -11.19
N GLN A 82 -16.96 -6.85 -10.61
CA GLN A 82 -16.71 -5.53 -10.01
C GLN A 82 -15.33 -5.03 -10.42
N TYR A 83 -15.26 -3.77 -10.84
CA TYR A 83 -14.03 -3.09 -11.21
C TYR A 83 -13.44 -2.35 -10.02
N PHE A 84 -12.13 -2.46 -9.91
CA PHE A 84 -11.28 -1.76 -8.97
C PHE A 84 -10.29 -0.90 -9.74
N GLU A 85 -9.46 -0.14 -9.05
CA GLU A 85 -8.42 0.70 -9.67
C GLU A 85 -7.49 -0.09 -10.59
N LYS A 86 -6.94 -1.22 -10.11
CA LYS A 86 -5.90 -2.01 -10.79
C LYS A 86 -6.39 -3.29 -11.45
N GLY A 87 -7.69 -3.60 -11.37
CA GLY A 87 -8.19 -4.88 -11.85
C GLY A 87 -9.70 -5.06 -11.80
N ARG A 88 -10.15 -6.25 -12.20
CA ARG A 88 -11.54 -6.70 -12.15
C ARG A 88 -11.61 -8.05 -11.43
N LEU A 89 -12.64 -8.22 -10.60
CA LEU A 89 -13.01 -9.52 -10.04
C LEU A 89 -14.27 -10.04 -10.73
N GLU A 90 -14.34 -11.35 -10.94
CA GLU A 90 -15.43 -12.06 -11.61
C GLU A 90 -15.90 -13.27 -10.81
N ASP A 91 -17.20 -13.52 -10.81
CA ASP A 91 -17.81 -14.67 -10.15
C ASP A 91 -18.09 -15.82 -11.13
N HIS A 92 -17.25 -16.84 -11.04
CA HIS A 92 -17.24 -18.04 -11.88
C HIS A 92 -17.96 -19.22 -11.22
N ARG A 93 -18.56 -19.07 -10.02
CA ARG A 93 -19.21 -20.19 -9.28
C ARG A 93 -20.37 -20.84 -10.00
N HIS A 94 -20.92 -20.18 -11.02
CA HIS A 94 -22.02 -20.71 -11.81
C HIS A 94 -21.56 -21.73 -12.86
N GLU A 95 -20.25 -21.87 -13.10
CA GLU A 95 -19.67 -22.87 -13.99
C GLU A 95 -19.51 -24.21 -13.26
N ALA A 96 -20.20 -25.25 -13.76
CA ALA A 96 -20.32 -26.54 -13.07
C ALA A 96 -19.01 -27.36 -12.99
N ASP A 97 -17.99 -27.02 -13.79
CA ASP A 97 -16.75 -27.80 -13.96
C ASP A 97 -15.45 -27.05 -13.57
N HIS A 98 -15.52 -25.86 -12.96
CA HIS A 98 -14.31 -25.08 -12.64
C HIS A 98 -13.53 -25.65 -11.43
N PRO A 99 -12.23 -25.98 -11.55
CA PRO A 99 -11.48 -26.71 -10.52
C PRO A 99 -11.07 -25.90 -9.27
N ALA A 100 -11.44 -24.62 -9.17
CA ALA A 100 -11.24 -23.78 -7.98
C ALA A 100 -12.49 -22.92 -7.72
N PRO A 101 -12.92 -22.73 -6.46
CA PRO A 101 -14.18 -22.08 -6.16
C PRO A 101 -14.08 -20.56 -6.39
N GLY A 102 -14.48 -20.12 -7.58
CA GLY A 102 -15.58 -19.16 -7.61
C GLY A 102 -15.32 -17.68 -7.82
N ILE A 103 -14.18 -17.13 -7.38
CA ILE A 103 -13.84 -15.73 -7.64
C ILE A 103 -12.50 -15.66 -8.34
N VAL A 104 -12.45 -14.96 -9.47
CA VAL A 104 -11.25 -14.86 -10.32
C VAL A 104 -10.86 -13.40 -10.49
N ARG A 105 -9.56 -13.10 -10.36
CA ARG A 105 -8.99 -11.84 -10.88
C ARG A 105 -8.72 -11.99 -12.37
N THR A 106 -9.39 -11.19 -13.18
CA THR A 106 -9.36 -11.35 -14.64
C THR A 106 -8.05 -10.90 -15.26
N SER A 107 -7.69 -11.56 -16.35
CA SER A 107 -6.59 -11.17 -17.24
C SER A 107 -6.98 -9.96 -18.11
N LEU A 108 -7.12 -8.77 -17.50
CA LEU A 108 -7.52 -7.55 -18.21
C LEU A 108 -6.51 -7.10 -19.29
N THR A 109 -5.22 -7.44 -19.16
CA THR A 109 -4.20 -6.95 -20.10
C THR A 109 -4.48 -7.46 -21.51
N GLN A 110 -4.79 -8.75 -21.68
CA GLN A 110 -5.11 -9.32 -22.99
C GLN A 110 -6.43 -8.78 -23.54
N GLU A 111 -7.44 -8.61 -22.68
CA GLU A 111 -8.73 -8.01 -23.07
C GLU A 111 -8.53 -6.59 -23.63
N LEU A 112 -7.71 -5.77 -22.96
CA LEU A 112 -7.43 -4.40 -23.38
C LEU A 112 -6.56 -4.34 -24.64
N ILE A 113 -5.58 -5.24 -24.80
CA ILE A 113 -4.81 -5.41 -26.03
C ILE A 113 -5.73 -5.69 -27.22
N GLN A 114 -6.73 -6.57 -27.04
CA GLN A 114 -7.63 -6.99 -28.11
C GLN A 114 -8.71 -5.95 -28.42
N ASN A 115 -9.35 -5.40 -27.39
CA ASN A 115 -10.57 -4.61 -27.52
C ASN A 115 -10.33 -3.10 -27.46
N ALA A 116 -9.20 -2.65 -26.92
CA ALA A 116 -8.88 -1.23 -26.74
C ALA A 116 -7.42 -0.90 -27.12
N PRO A 117 -6.91 -1.32 -28.29
CA PRO A 117 -5.49 -1.22 -28.63
C PRO A 117 -4.97 0.23 -28.70
N TYR A 118 -5.83 1.21 -28.90
CA TYR A 118 -5.45 2.63 -28.97
C TYR A 118 -5.55 3.35 -27.61
N LEU A 119 -6.07 2.69 -26.58
CA LEU A 119 -6.18 3.28 -25.25
C LEU A 119 -4.77 3.35 -24.62
N PRO A 120 -4.38 4.51 -24.05
CA PRO A 120 -3.18 4.61 -23.24
C PRO A 120 -3.22 3.70 -22.01
N VAL A 121 -2.10 3.09 -21.65
CA VAL A 121 -1.95 2.30 -20.42
C VAL A 121 -1.75 3.26 -19.26
N ASP A 122 -2.71 3.32 -18.32
CA ASP A 122 -2.63 4.18 -17.14
C ASP A 122 -2.24 5.64 -17.45
N THR A 123 -2.82 6.18 -18.53
CA THR A 123 -2.54 7.53 -19.07
C THR A 123 -1.11 7.79 -19.56
N LEU A 124 -0.24 6.78 -19.55
CA LEU A 124 1.14 6.86 -20.06
C LEU A 124 1.16 6.99 -21.59
N PRO A 125 2.25 7.51 -22.20
CA PRO A 125 2.37 7.67 -23.65
C PRO A 125 2.58 6.34 -24.41
N VAL A 126 2.07 5.22 -23.88
CA VAL A 126 2.13 3.88 -24.44
C VAL A 126 0.73 3.30 -24.45
N THR A 127 0.35 2.71 -25.57
CA THR A 127 -0.98 2.12 -25.75
C THR A 127 -0.96 0.61 -25.49
N TYR A 128 -2.13 0.01 -25.27
CA TYR A 128 -2.25 -1.44 -25.21
C TYR A 128 -1.81 -2.12 -26.52
N GLY A 129 -1.97 -1.47 -27.68
CA GLY A 129 -1.44 -1.95 -28.96
C GLY A 129 0.09 -1.99 -29.00
N ASP A 130 0.76 -1.06 -28.34
CA ASP A 130 2.23 -1.07 -28.21
C ASP A 130 2.71 -2.23 -27.34
N LEU A 131 1.94 -2.62 -26.30
CA LEU A 131 2.23 -3.84 -25.54
C LEU A 131 2.21 -5.08 -26.43
N ALA A 132 1.25 -5.16 -27.36
CA ALA A 132 1.13 -6.29 -28.29
C ALA A 132 2.40 -6.50 -29.13
N ALA A 133 3.08 -5.41 -29.50
CA ALA A 133 4.33 -5.46 -30.25
C ALA A 133 5.49 -6.10 -29.45
N GLN A 134 5.37 -6.20 -28.13
CA GLN A 134 6.39 -6.74 -27.23
C GLN A 134 6.15 -8.21 -26.83
N MET A 135 5.13 -8.87 -27.40
CA MET A 135 4.67 -10.22 -27.00
C MET A 135 5.41 -11.39 -27.67
N THR A 136 6.55 -11.17 -28.33
CA THR A 136 7.31 -12.27 -28.94
C THR A 136 8.16 -12.97 -27.87
N PRO A 137 7.92 -14.25 -27.52
CA PRO A 137 8.67 -14.89 -26.44
C PRO A 137 10.09 -15.29 -26.86
N PHE A 138 10.99 -15.38 -25.88
CA PHE A 138 12.30 -16.01 -26.05
C PHE A 138 12.19 -17.54 -26.05
N PRO A 139 13.05 -18.26 -26.80
CA PRO A 139 13.16 -19.70 -26.64
C PRO A 139 13.63 -20.06 -25.21
N PRO A 140 13.33 -21.28 -24.72
CA PRO A 140 13.87 -21.76 -23.46
C PRO A 140 15.41 -21.66 -23.41
N PRO A 141 16.01 -21.22 -22.28
CA PRO A 141 17.45 -21.21 -22.12
C PRO A 141 18.08 -22.60 -22.22
N GLU A 142 19.37 -22.65 -22.59
CA GLU A 142 20.10 -23.92 -22.63
C GLU A 142 20.12 -24.58 -21.23
N GLY A 143 19.79 -25.87 -21.17
CA GLY A 143 19.73 -26.63 -19.92
C GLY A 143 18.48 -26.36 -19.05
N TYR A 144 17.48 -25.64 -19.57
CA TYR A 144 16.21 -25.43 -18.86
C TYR A 144 15.34 -26.71 -18.85
N GLU A 145 14.90 -27.14 -17.66
CA GLU A 145 14.14 -28.38 -17.47
C GLU A 145 12.66 -28.16 -17.10
N GLN A 146 12.37 -27.23 -16.18
CA GLN A 146 11.00 -26.86 -15.77
C GLN A 146 11.04 -25.63 -14.83
N GLY A 147 9.91 -24.95 -14.63
CA GLY A 147 9.75 -23.94 -13.58
C GLY A 147 10.25 -22.56 -14.00
N THR A 148 10.99 -21.86 -13.15
CA THR A 148 11.61 -20.57 -13.49
C THR A 148 13.12 -20.69 -13.42
N SER A 149 13.85 -19.97 -14.27
CA SER A 149 15.32 -20.04 -14.29
C SER A 149 15.96 -18.66 -14.11
N THR A 150 16.85 -18.53 -13.13
CA THR A 150 17.60 -17.29 -12.90
C THR A 150 18.67 -17.12 -13.98
N MET A 151 18.58 -16.02 -14.72
CA MET A 151 19.57 -15.57 -15.68
C MET A 151 20.45 -14.54 -14.97
N THR A 152 21.73 -14.85 -14.78
CA THR A 152 22.66 -14.18 -13.84
C THR A 152 22.71 -12.65 -13.94
N THR A 153 22.40 -12.05 -15.09
CA THR A 153 22.38 -10.58 -15.28
C THR A 153 21.10 -10.02 -15.87
N GLU A 154 20.21 -10.85 -16.43
CA GLU A 154 19.06 -10.38 -17.21
C GLU A 154 17.75 -10.43 -16.41
N GLY A 155 17.67 -11.30 -15.39
CA GLY A 155 16.47 -11.48 -14.59
C GLY A 155 16.10 -12.95 -14.44
N VAL A 156 14.79 -13.24 -14.44
CA VAL A 156 14.27 -14.60 -14.31
C VAL A 156 13.48 -14.96 -15.56
N PHE A 157 13.87 -16.05 -16.22
CA PHE A 157 13.10 -16.63 -17.30
C PHE A 157 11.85 -17.33 -16.72
N VAL A 158 10.70 -16.96 -17.27
CA VAL A 158 9.38 -17.51 -16.94
C VAL A 158 8.74 -18.04 -18.23
N PRO A 159 8.48 -19.35 -18.34
CA PRO A 159 7.78 -19.92 -19.49
C PRO A 159 6.36 -19.36 -19.59
N ALA A 160 5.85 -19.17 -20.81
CA ALA A 160 4.48 -18.69 -21.05
C ALA A 160 3.46 -19.84 -20.94
N ASP A 161 3.53 -20.59 -19.84
CA ASP A 161 2.72 -21.78 -19.58
C ASP A 161 2.39 -21.86 -18.07
N PRO A 162 1.11 -22.04 -17.68
CA PRO A 162 0.70 -22.00 -16.28
C PRO A 162 1.23 -23.20 -15.47
N GLU A 163 1.54 -24.32 -16.12
CA GLU A 163 2.21 -25.47 -15.51
C GLU A 163 3.74 -25.36 -15.53
N LEU A 164 4.26 -24.22 -15.99
CA LEU A 164 5.67 -23.89 -16.12
C LEU A 164 6.48 -24.95 -16.89
N GLN A 165 5.89 -25.47 -17.97
CA GLN A 165 6.51 -26.45 -18.87
C GLN A 165 7.62 -25.83 -19.74
N VAL A 166 8.36 -26.69 -20.44
CA VAL A 166 9.43 -26.30 -21.37
C VAL A 166 8.86 -25.72 -22.66
N VAL A 167 8.50 -24.44 -22.60
CA VAL A 167 7.99 -23.66 -23.74
C VAL A 167 8.68 -22.28 -23.79
N PRO A 168 8.61 -21.56 -24.93
CA PRO A 168 9.03 -20.18 -25.00
C PRO A 168 8.40 -19.31 -23.89
N GLY A 169 9.13 -18.30 -23.45
CA GLY A 169 8.75 -17.47 -22.31
C GLY A 169 9.35 -16.08 -22.34
N PHE A 170 9.26 -15.38 -21.22
CA PHE A 170 9.76 -14.02 -21.08
C PHE A 170 10.75 -13.92 -19.92
N ILE A 171 11.68 -12.97 -20.04
CA ILE A 171 12.59 -12.62 -18.95
C ILE A 171 11.93 -11.50 -18.15
N VAL A 172 11.82 -11.71 -16.84
CA VAL A 172 11.34 -10.71 -15.89
C VAL A 172 12.55 -10.07 -15.20
N PRO A 173 12.80 -8.77 -15.38
CA PRO A 173 13.91 -8.06 -14.76
C PRO A 173 13.95 -8.20 -13.23
N PRO A 174 15.14 -8.13 -12.59
CA PRO A 174 15.29 -8.35 -11.15
C PRO A 174 14.41 -7.49 -10.24
N TYR A 175 14.18 -6.21 -10.60
CA TYR A 175 13.33 -5.30 -9.82
C TYR A 175 11.85 -5.72 -9.87
N PHE A 176 11.35 -6.13 -11.03
CA PHE A 176 10.00 -6.71 -11.14
C PHE A 176 9.92 -8.06 -10.46
N TRP A 177 10.91 -8.93 -10.63
CA TRP A 177 10.94 -10.23 -9.97
C TRP A 177 10.92 -10.11 -8.45
N THR A 178 11.70 -9.16 -7.91
CA THR A 178 11.71 -8.86 -6.48
C THR A 178 10.35 -8.36 -6.02
N TYR A 179 9.69 -7.49 -6.80
CA TYR A 179 8.35 -7.00 -6.47
C TYR A 179 7.29 -8.11 -6.51
N LEU A 180 7.22 -8.87 -7.62
CA LEU A 180 6.17 -9.88 -7.85
C LEU A 180 6.28 -11.06 -6.88
N THR A 181 7.49 -11.44 -6.47
CA THR A 181 7.67 -12.58 -5.55
C THR A 181 7.46 -12.24 -4.08
N ARG A 182 7.11 -10.98 -3.75
CA ARG A 182 6.74 -10.59 -2.39
C ARG A 182 5.43 -11.23 -1.98
N ARG A 183 5.51 -12.32 -1.22
CA ARG A 183 4.34 -13.00 -0.63
C ARG A 183 3.46 -12.11 0.25
N SER A 184 4.00 -10.99 0.71
CA SER A 184 3.26 -10.00 1.48
C SER A 184 2.48 -8.99 0.65
N LEU A 185 2.86 -8.80 -0.61
CA LEU A 185 2.02 -8.14 -1.61
C LEU A 185 1.02 -9.13 -2.18
N PHE A 186 1.49 -10.35 -2.46
CA PHE A 186 0.78 -11.36 -3.24
C PHE A 186 0.69 -12.67 -2.44
N PRO A 187 -0.24 -12.79 -1.48
CA PRO A 187 -0.33 -13.94 -0.58
C PRO A 187 -0.81 -15.20 -1.32
N GLY A 188 -1.53 -15.04 -2.43
CA GLY A 188 -1.86 -16.13 -3.36
C GLY A 188 -0.67 -16.54 -4.23
N GLY A 189 0.43 -15.80 -4.17
CA GLY A 189 1.58 -15.93 -5.06
C GLY A 189 1.39 -15.11 -6.34
N TRP A 190 2.51 -14.83 -7.00
CA TRP A 190 2.52 -13.98 -8.20
C TRP A 190 1.68 -14.54 -9.35
N MET A 191 1.61 -15.86 -9.53
CA MET A 191 0.77 -16.47 -10.56
C MET A 191 -0.73 -16.20 -10.34
N HIS A 192 -1.17 -16.14 -9.09
CA HIS A 192 -2.56 -15.83 -8.73
C HIS A 192 -2.87 -14.34 -8.94
N ASP A 193 -2.02 -13.46 -8.41
CA ASP A 193 -2.35 -12.03 -8.30
C ASP A 193 -1.88 -11.17 -9.48
N VAL A 194 -0.81 -11.57 -10.16
CA VAL A 194 -0.16 -10.86 -11.29
C VAL A 194 -0.34 -11.65 -12.60
N GLY A 195 -0.16 -12.96 -12.55
CA GLY A 195 -0.22 -13.87 -13.70
C GLY A 195 1.08 -13.98 -14.49
N LEU A 196 1.04 -14.74 -15.57
CA LEU A 196 2.20 -14.95 -16.44
C LEU A 196 2.63 -13.65 -17.14
N PRO A 197 3.94 -13.44 -17.38
CA PRO A 197 4.40 -12.34 -18.22
C PRO A 197 3.92 -12.53 -19.65
N LEU A 198 3.51 -11.43 -20.28
CA LEU A 198 2.99 -11.40 -21.64
C LEU A 198 3.94 -10.72 -22.63
N THR A 199 4.87 -9.90 -22.13
CA THR A 199 5.77 -9.11 -22.96
C THR A 199 7.20 -9.15 -22.46
N HIS A 200 8.13 -8.74 -23.32
CA HIS A 200 9.41 -8.21 -22.86
C HIS A 200 9.22 -7.00 -21.95
N ALA A 201 10.22 -6.74 -21.10
CA ALA A 201 10.35 -5.43 -20.46
C ALA A 201 10.95 -4.43 -21.45
N PHE A 202 10.40 -3.21 -21.50
CA PHE A 202 10.84 -2.18 -22.44
C PHE A 202 10.78 -0.79 -21.80
N SER A 203 11.64 0.11 -22.27
CA SER A 203 11.72 1.48 -21.76
C SER A 203 10.74 2.41 -22.44
N VAL A 204 10.23 3.37 -21.68
CA VAL A 204 9.26 4.38 -22.10
C VAL A 204 9.70 5.73 -21.59
N ASP A 205 9.79 6.70 -22.48
CA ASP A 205 10.12 8.07 -22.13
C ASP A 205 8.84 8.88 -21.88
N VAL A 206 8.68 9.37 -20.65
CA VAL A 206 7.54 10.17 -20.21
C VAL A 206 8.00 11.62 -20.04
N GLY A 207 7.40 12.53 -20.80
CA GLY A 207 7.57 13.97 -20.59
C GLY A 207 6.78 14.42 -19.37
N SER A 208 7.23 15.47 -18.67
CA SER A 208 6.39 16.11 -17.67
C SER A 208 5.29 16.93 -18.34
N ASP A 209 4.07 16.86 -17.82
CA ASP A 209 2.90 17.53 -18.38
C ASP A 209 3.11 19.05 -18.54
N GLY A 210 3.31 19.50 -19.79
CA GLY A 210 3.14 20.90 -20.20
C GLY A 210 4.26 21.88 -19.86
N GLU A 211 5.37 21.47 -19.22
CA GLU A 211 6.51 22.34 -18.95
C GLU A 211 7.61 22.14 -20.00
N GLN A 212 7.70 23.12 -20.91
CA GLN A 212 8.69 23.17 -21.96
C GLN A 212 10.08 23.35 -21.30
N ASP A 213 10.92 22.29 -21.34
CA ASP A 213 12.26 22.13 -20.72
C ASP A 213 12.36 21.22 -19.48
N SER A 214 11.28 20.59 -19.04
CA SER A 214 11.39 19.62 -17.94
C SER A 214 11.99 18.28 -18.39
N PRO A 215 12.83 17.65 -17.56
CA PRO A 215 13.58 16.46 -17.95
C PRO A 215 12.64 15.28 -18.21
N THR A 216 12.84 14.62 -19.36
CA THR A 216 12.18 13.36 -19.69
C THR A 216 12.56 12.29 -18.67
N LYS A 217 11.57 11.58 -18.17
CA LYS A 217 11.73 10.47 -17.24
C LYS A 217 11.61 9.15 -17.99
N THR A 218 12.63 8.31 -17.93
CA THR A 218 12.58 6.97 -18.52
C THR A 218 12.02 5.99 -17.50
N LEU A 219 10.87 5.41 -17.79
CA LEU A 219 10.27 4.30 -17.07
C LEU A 219 10.61 2.98 -17.78
N VAL A 220 10.50 1.86 -17.08
CA VAL A 220 10.51 0.52 -17.68
C VAL A 220 9.16 -0.12 -17.43
N MET A 221 8.57 -0.75 -18.44
CA MET A 221 7.26 -1.40 -18.33
C MET A 221 7.35 -2.87 -18.73
N GLN A 222 6.56 -3.72 -18.08
CA GLN A 222 6.34 -5.11 -18.50
C GLN A 222 4.89 -5.52 -18.23
N ALA A 223 4.24 -6.11 -19.22
CA ALA A 223 2.87 -6.58 -19.12
C ALA A 223 2.82 -8.03 -18.62
N PHE A 224 1.85 -8.28 -17.74
CA PHE A 224 1.46 -9.60 -17.23
C PHE A 224 -0.03 -9.78 -17.48
N GLU A 225 -0.56 -10.99 -17.32
CA GLU A 225 -1.99 -11.28 -17.54
C GLU A 225 -2.93 -10.29 -16.84
N ARG A 226 -2.67 -9.98 -15.56
CA ARG A 226 -3.61 -9.25 -14.68
C ARG A 226 -3.18 -7.84 -14.33
N THR A 227 -2.01 -7.39 -14.79
CA THR A 227 -1.45 -6.07 -14.50
C THR A 227 -0.34 -5.70 -15.48
N VAL A 228 0.02 -4.42 -15.54
CA VAL A 228 1.26 -3.95 -16.15
C VAL A 228 2.12 -3.37 -15.03
N LEU A 229 3.34 -3.90 -14.86
CA LEU A 229 4.29 -3.37 -13.89
C LEU A 229 5.09 -2.24 -14.51
N ILE A 230 5.26 -1.16 -13.74
CA ILE A 230 5.99 0.04 -14.13
C ILE A 230 7.11 0.23 -13.13
N TYR A 231 8.36 0.28 -13.62
CA TYR A 231 9.54 0.54 -12.83
C TYR A 231 10.08 1.94 -13.14
N ASP A 232 10.37 2.67 -12.08
CA ASP A 232 10.95 3.99 -12.11
C ASP A 232 12.37 3.96 -11.52
N PRO A 233 13.42 4.07 -12.36
CA PRO A 233 14.79 4.03 -11.89
C PRO A 233 15.22 5.29 -11.12
N SER A 234 14.44 6.38 -11.19
CA SER A 234 14.74 7.61 -10.46
C SER A 234 14.26 7.57 -9.00
N GLU A 235 13.34 6.65 -8.69
CA GLU A 235 12.81 6.44 -7.34
C GLU A 235 13.72 5.48 -6.57
N VAL A 236 14.27 5.97 -5.45
CA VAL A 236 15.22 5.24 -4.59
C VAL A 236 14.56 4.55 -3.39
N GLU A 237 13.26 4.77 -3.17
CA GLU A 237 12.49 4.12 -2.10
C GLU A 237 11.72 2.90 -2.64
N GLY A 238 11.25 2.01 -1.75
CA GLY A 238 10.56 0.74 -2.08
C GLY A 238 9.24 0.83 -2.87
N TRP A 239 9.00 1.98 -3.51
CA TRP A 239 7.92 2.36 -4.42
C TRP A 239 8.34 2.38 -5.88
N SER A 240 9.60 2.06 -6.20
CA SER A 240 10.12 2.11 -7.56
C SER A 240 9.39 1.18 -8.54
N VAL A 241 8.61 0.20 -8.07
CA VAL A 241 7.69 -0.60 -8.90
C VAL A 241 6.24 -0.34 -8.50
N THR A 242 5.42 0.04 -9.47
CA THR A 242 3.96 0.21 -9.33
C THR A 242 3.20 -0.70 -10.31
N GLN A 243 1.91 -0.86 -10.04
CA GLN A 243 0.96 -1.54 -10.95
C GLN A 243 0.12 -0.47 -11.65
N ALA A 244 -0.04 -0.62 -12.96
CA ALA A 244 -0.94 0.21 -13.76
C ALA A 244 -2.41 0.02 -13.37
N ASN A 245 -3.21 1.06 -13.57
CA ASN A 245 -4.63 1.10 -13.20
C ASN A 245 -5.55 0.45 -14.25
N LEU A 246 -5.32 -0.83 -14.56
CA LEU A 246 -6.03 -1.55 -15.65
C LEU A 246 -7.56 -1.60 -15.46
N GLY A 247 -8.04 -1.62 -14.22
CA GLY A 247 -9.48 -1.65 -13.98
C GLY A 247 -10.14 -0.30 -14.28
N THR A 248 -9.42 0.81 -14.05
CA THR A 248 -9.80 2.15 -14.53
C THR A 248 -9.82 2.20 -16.06
N ASP A 249 -8.76 1.72 -16.72
CA ASP A 249 -8.66 1.69 -18.19
C ASP A 249 -9.77 0.85 -18.82
N ALA A 250 -10.11 -0.29 -18.21
CA ALA A 250 -11.18 -1.18 -18.69
C ALA A 250 -12.59 -0.60 -18.50
N LEU A 251 -12.81 0.32 -17.55
CA LEU A 251 -14.06 1.09 -17.51
C LEU A 251 -14.09 2.14 -18.61
N TRP A 252 -12.98 2.86 -18.85
CA TRP A 252 -12.89 3.84 -19.93
C TRP A 252 -13.10 3.24 -21.31
N SER A 253 -12.56 2.05 -21.59
CA SER A 253 -12.76 1.36 -22.87
C SER A 253 -14.23 1.03 -23.13
N ARG A 254 -15.04 0.94 -22.08
CA ARG A 254 -16.49 0.68 -22.13
C ARG A 254 -17.34 1.94 -22.13
N GLY A 255 -16.73 3.12 -22.07
CA GLY A 255 -17.44 4.39 -21.90
C GLY A 255 -18.06 4.58 -20.52
N GLU A 256 -17.62 3.79 -19.53
CA GLU A 256 -18.02 3.93 -18.13
C GLU A 256 -17.10 4.94 -17.42
N ILE A 257 -17.65 5.68 -16.46
CA ILE A 257 -16.91 6.70 -15.69
C ILE A 257 -16.51 6.08 -14.34
N PRO A 258 -15.20 5.88 -14.08
CA PRO A 258 -14.72 5.39 -12.79
C PRO A 258 -15.15 6.32 -11.65
N ALA A 259 -15.63 5.73 -10.56
CA ALA A 259 -16.00 6.45 -9.34
C ALA A 259 -15.17 5.90 -8.17
N PRO A 260 -13.87 6.26 -8.05
CA PRO A 260 -12.99 5.68 -7.04
C PRO A 260 -13.49 5.99 -5.64
N GLN A 261 -13.74 4.92 -4.89
CA GLN A 261 -14.16 4.98 -3.50
C GLN A 261 -13.26 4.07 -2.66
N GLN A 262 -12.75 4.61 -1.55
CA GLN A 262 -11.99 3.82 -0.61
C GLN A 262 -12.87 2.68 -0.07
N PRO A 263 -12.44 1.42 -0.12
CA PRO A 263 -13.27 0.30 0.27
C PRO A 263 -13.59 0.38 1.77
N ALA A 264 -14.86 0.27 2.13
CA ALA A 264 -15.24 0.07 3.52
C ALA A 264 -15.09 -1.41 3.88
N PRO A 265 -14.43 -1.76 5.00
CA PRO A 265 -14.42 -3.13 5.50
C PRO A 265 -15.87 -3.64 5.69
N PRO A 266 -16.20 -4.88 5.26
CA PRO A 266 -17.50 -5.48 5.48
C PRO A 266 -17.84 -5.49 6.96
N PRO A 267 -19.10 -5.28 7.35
CA PRO A 267 -19.53 -5.34 8.75
C PRO A 267 -19.28 -6.71 9.43
N LEU A 268 -18.99 -7.76 8.65
CA LEU A 268 -18.96 -9.16 9.07
C LEU A 268 -17.59 -9.86 8.97
N LEU A 269 -16.55 -9.24 8.42
CA LEU A 269 -15.21 -9.79 8.56
C LEU A 269 -14.77 -9.57 10.01
N PRO A 270 -14.42 -10.61 10.79
CA PRO A 270 -13.94 -10.39 12.14
C PRO A 270 -12.63 -9.62 12.06
N ALA A 271 -12.65 -8.34 12.46
CA ALA A 271 -11.47 -7.51 12.69
C ALA A 271 -10.63 -7.99 13.91
N SER A 272 -10.80 -9.24 14.35
CA SER A 272 -10.31 -9.68 15.65
C SER A 272 -9.96 -11.16 15.67
N GLY A 273 -8.71 -11.45 15.35
CA GLY A 273 -7.95 -12.53 15.98
C GLY A 273 -6.83 -11.94 16.83
N PRO A 274 -6.10 -12.75 17.63
CA PRO A 274 -4.97 -12.25 18.40
C PRO A 274 -3.94 -11.59 17.47
N ARG A 275 -3.50 -10.38 17.85
CA ARG A 275 -2.42 -9.69 17.14
C ARG A 275 -1.13 -10.48 17.30
N ARG A 276 -0.27 -10.51 16.29
CA ARG A 276 1.12 -10.96 16.44
C ARG A 276 2.03 -10.27 15.44
N ILE A 277 3.29 -10.16 15.81
CA ILE A 277 4.39 -9.73 14.94
C ILE A 277 5.31 -10.93 14.75
N GLU A 278 5.75 -11.15 13.53
CA GLU A 278 6.69 -12.17 13.12
C GLU A 278 7.88 -11.50 12.43
N VAL A 279 9.10 -11.90 12.77
CA VAL A 279 10.33 -11.37 12.18
C VAL A 279 11.16 -12.52 11.66
N SER A 280 11.36 -12.57 10.34
CA SER A 280 12.24 -13.54 9.72
C SER A 280 13.64 -12.96 9.55
N LEU A 281 14.61 -13.53 10.27
CA LEU A 281 16.02 -13.17 10.16
C LEU A 281 16.61 -13.65 8.83
N GLN A 282 16.15 -14.79 8.31
CA GLN A 282 16.60 -15.29 7.00
C GLN A 282 16.19 -14.34 5.87
N HIS A 283 14.94 -13.87 5.88
CA HIS A 283 14.39 -13.03 4.81
C HIS A 283 14.59 -11.53 5.05
N GLN A 284 15.14 -11.13 6.21
CA GLN A 284 15.20 -9.73 6.66
C GLN A 284 13.84 -9.03 6.49
N TRP A 285 12.78 -9.65 7.03
CA TRP A 285 11.41 -9.16 6.88
C TRP A 285 10.60 -9.24 8.18
N LEU A 286 9.65 -8.31 8.35
CA LEU A 286 8.67 -8.29 9.44
C LEU A 286 7.26 -8.43 8.87
N PHE A 287 6.43 -9.18 9.59
CA PHE A 287 5.03 -9.41 9.29
C PHE A 287 4.20 -9.11 10.55
N ALA A 288 3.07 -8.45 10.41
CA ALA A 288 2.12 -8.18 11.48
C ALA A 288 0.77 -8.74 11.08
N TYR A 289 0.15 -9.49 11.99
CA TYR A 289 -1.11 -10.20 11.75
C TYR A 289 -2.17 -9.88 12.79
N GLU A 290 -3.45 -9.93 12.39
CA GLU A 290 -4.63 -9.99 13.25
C GLU A 290 -5.36 -11.32 13.00
N GLY A 291 -5.22 -12.30 13.91
CA GLY A 291 -5.59 -13.68 13.57
C GLY A 291 -4.69 -14.18 12.46
N ASP A 292 -5.23 -14.80 11.42
CA ASP A 292 -4.45 -15.25 10.26
C ASP A 292 -4.31 -14.19 9.17
N ARG A 293 -4.97 -13.03 9.33
CA ARG A 293 -4.90 -11.93 8.37
C ARG A 293 -3.61 -11.13 8.58
N LEU A 294 -2.74 -11.13 7.57
CA LEU A 294 -1.60 -10.21 7.52
C LEU A 294 -2.15 -8.78 7.38
N VAL A 295 -1.78 -7.88 8.28
CA VAL A 295 -2.23 -6.49 8.27
C VAL A 295 -1.16 -5.53 7.81
N MET A 296 0.11 -5.91 7.96
CA MET A 296 1.26 -5.11 7.54
C MET A 296 2.45 -6.05 7.38
N ASP A 297 3.34 -5.71 6.48
CA ASP A 297 4.68 -6.25 6.40
C ASP A 297 5.68 -5.14 6.06
N ALA A 298 6.96 -5.35 6.37
CA ALA A 298 7.99 -4.41 5.98
C ALA A 298 9.38 -5.08 5.93
N PRO A 299 10.26 -4.65 5.01
CA PRO A 299 11.65 -5.05 5.04
C PRO A 299 12.31 -4.53 6.32
N VAL A 300 13.22 -5.31 6.91
CA VAL A 300 13.95 -4.91 8.12
C VAL A 300 15.46 -4.95 7.94
N SER A 301 16.18 -4.30 8.83
CA SER A 301 17.61 -4.56 9.07
C SER A 301 17.78 -5.01 10.52
N THR A 302 18.28 -6.23 10.69
CA THR A 302 18.42 -6.88 12.00
C THR A 302 19.85 -6.76 12.53
N GLY A 303 20.09 -7.33 13.72
CA GLY A 303 21.37 -7.24 14.41
C GLY A 303 22.49 -7.94 13.69
N LYS A 304 23.68 -7.34 13.58
CA LYS A 304 24.83 -7.92 12.88
C LYS A 304 25.48 -9.08 13.65
N ASP A 305 26.47 -9.75 13.05
CA ASP A 305 27.24 -10.79 13.73
C ASP A 305 27.85 -10.26 15.03
N ARG A 306 27.79 -11.10 16.09
CA ARG A 306 28.13 -10.77 17.49
C ARG A 306 27.15 -9.81 18.20
N PHE A 307 26.16 -9.30 17.48
CA PHE A 307 25.04 -8.51 17.97
C PHE A 307 23.71 -9.08 17.44
N ASN A 308 23.59 -10.40 17.41
CA ASN A 308 22.47 -11.07 16.77
C ASN A 308 21.14 -10.67 17.41
N THR A 309 20.13 -10.42 16.57
CA THR A 309 18.75 -10.33 17.05
C THR A 309 18.34 -11.67 17.66
N PRO A 310 17.84 -11.70 18.90
CA PRO A 310 17.51 -12.95 19.58
C PRO A 310 16.29 -13.62 18.94
N THR A 311 16.41 -14.92 18.64
CA THR A 311 15.28 -15.75 18.19
C THR A 311 14.42 -16.18 19.37
N GLY A 312 13.13 -16.44 19.12
CA GLY A 312 12.20 -16.91 20.15
C GLY A 312 10.85 -16.24 20.11
N ARG A 313 10.07 -16.43 21.18
CA ARG A 313 8.74 -15.84 21.35
C ARG A 313 8.79 -14.84 22.50
N PHE A 314 8.40 -13.61 22.19
CA PHE A 314 8.43 -12.46 23.09
C PHE A 314 7.08 -11.73 23.02
N ALA A 315 6.99 -10.58 23.68
CA ALA A 315 5.87 -9.66 23.54
C ALA A 315 6.35 -8.22 23.69
N ILE A 316 5.69 -7.29 23.00
CA ILE A 316 5.94 -5.86 23.15
C ILE A 316 5.71 -5.47 24.61
N SER A 317 6.75 -5.04 25.30
CA SER A 317 6.69 -4.63 26.70
C SER A 317 6.35 -3.15 26.84
N THR A 318 7.10 -2.29 26.15
CA THR A 318 7.02 -0.84 26.28
C THR A 318 7.14 -0.17 24.92
N LYS A 319 6.34 0.88 24.72
CA LYS A 319 6.35 1.71 23.51
C LYS A 319 6.78 3.14 23.86
N ILE A 320 7.72 3.70 23.09
CA ILE A 320 8.23 5.06 23.27
C ILE A 320 8.21 5.79 21.92
N PRO A 321 7.52 6.94 21.81
CA PRO A 321 7.40 7.64 20.52
C PRO A 321 8.73 8.13 19.96
N ARG A 322 9.62 8.66 20.82
CA ARG A 322 10.97 9.08 20.48
C ARG A 322 11.92 8.86 21.66
N LYS A 323 13.13 8.36 21.40
CA LYS A 323 14.21 8.25 22.40
C LYS A 323 15.57 8.27 21.72
N THR A 324 16.56 8.86 22.38
CA THR A 324 17.96 8.67 21.99
C THR A 324 18.40 7.24 22.30
N LEU A 325 18.91 6.53 21.28
CA LEU A 325 19.52 5.21 21.43
C LEU A 325 21.04 5.38 21.43
N GLN A 326 21.67 5.03 22.54
CA GLN A 326 23.12 5.11 22.69
C GLN A 326 23.62 3.92 23.50
N GLY A 327 24.86 3.50 23.24
CA GLY A 327 25.45 2.36 23.93
C GLY A 327 26.91 2.14 23.56
N ARG A 328 27.56 1.26 24.32
CA ARG A 328 28.92 0.82 24.06
C ARG A 328 29.08 -0.65 24.43
N ILE A 329 29.36 -1.50 23.45
CA ILE A 329 29.55 -2.94 23.63
C ILE A 329 30.66 -3.41 22.70
N GLY A 330 31.54 -4.31 23.19
CA GLY A 330 32.54 -4.97 22.34
C GLY A 330 33.57 -4.02 21.70
N GLY A 331 33.79 -2.84 22.28
CA GLY A 331 34.67 -1.81 21.72
C GLY A 331 33.99 -0.84 20.74
N GLU A 332 32.77 -1.15 20.30
CA GLU A 332 31.96 -0.26 19.47
C GLU A 332 31.07 0.62 20.32
N SER A 333 30.87 1.88 19.89
CA SER A 333 29.94 2.82 20.52
C SER A 333 28.99 3.38 19.46
N TRP A 334 27.75 3.65 19.84
CA TRP A 334 26.75 4.25 18.96
C TRP A 334 25.96 5.31 19.70
N TYR A 335 25.47 6.29 18.93
CA TYR A 335 24.65 7.39 19.40
C TYR A 335 23.71 7.83 18.27
N PHE A 336 22.42 7.59 18.45
CA PHE A 336 21.36 7.96 17.52
C PHE A 336 20.32 8.78 18.28
N PRO A 337 20.30 10.12 18.12
CA PRO A 337 19.30 10.95 18.77
C PRO A 337 17.90 10.73 18.18
N ASP A 338 16.89 10.93 19.02
CA ASP A 338 15.49 11.06 18.60
C ASP A 338 14.94 9.94 17.69
N VAL A 339 15.36 8.70 17.94
CA VAL A 339 14.89 7.52 17.19
C VAL A 339 13.37 7.36 17.39
N PRO A 340 12.57 7.28 16.31
CA PRO A 340 11.12 7.23 16.42
C PRO A 340 10.56 5.81 16.62
N SER A 341 9.33 5.74 17.11
CA SER A 341 8.46 4.55 17.06
C SER A 341 9.07 3.30 17.71
N ILE A 342 9.65 3.46 18.90
CA ILE A 342 10.40 2.39 19.57
C ILE A 342 9.44 1.46 20.32
N MET A 343 9.57 0.16 20.07
CA MET A 343 8.78 -0.89 20.73
C MET A 343 9.70 -1.98 21.26
N PHE A 344 9.97 -1.96 22.57
CA PHE A 344 10.79 -2.96 23.24
C PHE A 344 10.05 -4.29 23.33
N TYR A 345 10.76 -5.39 23.11
CA TYR A 345 10.19 -6.74 23.24
C TYR A 345 11.10 -7.74 23.95
N PHE A 346 12.41 -7.47 24.04
CA PHE A 346 13.35 -8.32 24.78
C PHE A 346 14.50 -7.51 25.39
N GLY A 347 14.46 -7.24 26.69
CA GLY A 347 15.48 -6.42 27.35
C GLY A 347 15.58 -5.03 26.70
N GLU A 348 16.75 -4.68 26.18
CA GLU A 348 17.01 -3.45 25.42
C GLU A 348 16.83 -3.59 23.90
N VAL A 349 16.43 -4.78 23.42
CA VAL A 349 16.13 -5.03 22.01
C VAL A 349 14.71 -4.56 21.68
N ALA A 350 14.60 -3.78 20.61
CA ALA A 350 13.36 -3.16 20.17
C ALA A 350 13.17 -3.25 18.65
N ILE A 351 11.91 -3.09 18.23
CA ILE A 351 11.56 -2.70 16.85
C ILE A 351 11.46 -1.17 16.83
N HIS A 352 12.10 -0.49 15.87
CA HIS A 352 12.05 0.98 15.78
C HIS A 352 12.32 1.51 14.37
N GLY A 353 12.02 2.79 14.15
CA GLY A 353 12.38 3.46 12.90
C GLY A 353 13.87 3.76 12.83
N VAL A 354 14.45 3.62 11.64
CA VAL A 354 15.86 3.87 11.35
C VAL A 354 15.96 4.91 10.24
N TYR A 355 16.43 6.11 10.58
CA TYR A 355 16.56 7.22 9.62
C TYR A 355 17.97 7.33 9.01
N TRP A 356 18.96 6.63 9.56
CA TRP A 356 20.38 6.80 9.21
C TRP A 356 20.88 5.86 8.10
N HIS A 357 20.04 4.93 7.63
CA HIS A 357 20.32 4.11 6.44
C HIS A 357 19.01 3.56 5.84
N HIS A 358 19.07 3.09 4.60
CA HIS A 358 17.94 2.52 3.85
C HIS A 358 18.13 1.04 3.47
N ARG A 359 19.11 0.34 4.05
CA ARG A 359 19.46 -1.06 3.73
C ARG A 359 18.55 -2.07 4.44
N PHE A 360 17.25 -2.01 4.15
CA PHE A 360 16.26 -2.94 4.69
C PHE A 360 15.97 -4.05 3.70
N GLY A 361 15.83 -5.31 4.15
CA GLY A 361 15.50 -6.43 3.27
C GLY A 361 16.62 -6.85 2.31
N THR A 362 17.75 -6.13 2.27
CA THR A 362 18.89 -6.42 1.37
C THR A 362 19.74 -7.61 1.82
N GLY A 363 19.44 -8.19 2.99
CA GLY A 363 20.31 -9.15 3.68
C GLY A 363 21.37 -8.49 4.57
N GLU A 364 21.61 -7.17 4.43
CA GLU A 364 22.57 -6.47 5.29
C GLU A 364 22.00 -6.26 6.71
N ARG A 365 22.73 -6.81 7.69
CA ARG A 365 22.40 -6.71 9.12
C ARG A 365 23.30 -5.66 9.76
N LEU A 366 22.72 -4.52 10.15
CA LEU A 366 23.48 -3.33 10.58
C LEU A 366 23.27 -2.96 12.05
N SER A 367 22.24 -3.50 12.70
CA SER A 367 21.89 -3.08 14.06
C SER A 367 22.74 -3.77 15.12
N HIS A 368 22.65 -3.29 16.37
CA HIS A 368 23.24 -3.93 17.56
C HIS A 368 22.27 -4.90 18.27
N GLY A 369 21.28 -5.43 17.54
CA GLY A 369 20.32 -6.43 18.02
C GLY A 369 18.87 -6.07 17.70
N CYS A 370 18.56 -4.77 17.59
CA CYS A 370 17.23 -4.27 17.25
C CYS A 370 16.76 -4.68 15.84
N VAL A 371 15.46 -4.62 15.63
CA VAL A 371 14.83 -4.79 14.32
C VAL A 371 14.52 -3.40 13.77
N GLY A 372 15.31 -2.94 12.81
CA GLY A 372 15.16 -1.63 12.19
C GLY A 372 14.18 -1.65 11.03
N LEU A 373 13.27 -0.69 11.01
CA LEU A 373 12.30 -0.44 9.94
C LEU A 373 12.54 0.94 9.31
N ALA A 374 12.04 1.17 8.10
CA ALA A 374 11.94 2.54 7.60
C ALA A 374 11.03 3.37 8.53
N PRO A 375 11.24 4.69 8.67
CA PRO A 375 10.48 5.49 9.64
C PRO A 375 8.95 5.47 9.44
N ALA A 376 8.48 5.41 8.20
CA ALA A 376 7.05 5.30 7.87
C ALA A 376 6.47 3.96 8.33
N ASP A 377 7.09 2.85 7.94
CA ASP A 377 6.70 1.50 8.36
C ASP A 377 6.70 1.37 9.89
N ALA A 378 7.73 1.90 10.55
CA ALA A 378 7.82 1.89 12.01
C ALA A 378 6.67 2.66 12.65
N ALA A 379 6.26 3.80 12.08
CA ALA A 379 5.14 4.59 12.59
C ALA A 379 3.80 3.87 12.42
N GLU A 380 3.58 3.20 11.29
CA GLU A 380 2.39 2.38 11.05
C GLU A 380 2.31 1.20 12.03
N LEU A 381 3.40 0.42 12.13
CA LEU A 381 3.48 -0.69 13.06
C LEU A 381 3.32 -0.22 14.51
N TYR A 382 3.88 0.94 14.86
CA TYR A 382 3.73 1.54 16.17
C TYR A 382 2.29 1.98 16.43
N ALA A 383 1.58 2.56 15.47
CA ALA A 383 0.17 2.90 15.65
C ALA A 383 -0.68 1.64 15.84
N TRP A 384 -0.36 0.57 15.12
CA TRP A 384 -1.09 -0.70 15.18
C TRP A 384 -0.78 -1.53 16.44
N ALA A 385 0.48 -1.72 16.82
CA ALA A 385 0.87 -2.61 17.91
C ALA A 385 0.48 -2.06 19.29
N ARG A 386 0.16 -2.95 20.24
CA ARG A 386 -0.10 -2.61 21.66
C ARG A 386 0.87 -3.36 22.58
N PRO A 387 1.17 -2.84 23.80
CA PRO A 387 1.82 -3.65 24.81
C PRO A 387 1.11 -5.00 25.00
N GLY A 388 1.88 -6.08 25.09
CA GLY A 388 1.39 -7.45 25.09
C GLY A 388 1.26 -8.10 23.71
N THR A 389 1.41 -7.36 22.60
CA THR A 389 1.43 -7.96 21.24
C THR A 389 2.59 -8.96 21.14
N PRO A 390 2.36 -10.26 20.89
CA PRO A 390 3.40 -11.26 20.66
C PRO A 390 4.37 -10.84 19.55
N VAL A 391 5.65 -11.12 19.74
CA VAL A 391 6.72 -10.96 18.75
C VAL A 391 7.45 -12.29 18.61
N ILE A 392 7.42 -12.90 17.44
CA ILE A 392 8.04 -14.18 17.15
C ILE A 392 9.21 -13.92 16.19
N VAL A 393 10.43 -14.27 16.59
CA VAL A 393 11.64 -14.06 15.78
C VAL A 393 12.22 -15.42 15.41
N TYR A 394 12.42 -15.65 14.11
CA TYR A 394 12.91 -16.93 13.56
C TYR A 394 13.94 -16.78 12.46
#